data_AF-A0A7W6Y7L6-F1
#
_entry.id   AF-A0A7W6Y7L6-F1
#
_cell.length_a   1.000
_cell.length_b   1.000
_cell.length_c   1.000
_cell.angle_alpha   90.00
_cell.angle_beta   90.00
_cell.angle_gamma   90.00
#
_symmetry.space_group_name_H-M   'P 1'
#
loop_
_entity.id
_entity.type
_entity.pdbx_description
1 polymer ?
#
loop_
_entity_poly.entity_id
_entity_poly.type
_entity_poly.pdbx_seq_one_letter_code
_entity_poly.pdbx_strand_id
1 'polypeptide(L)' 'MRLTDNADGIFKLVGNKIQTKAAIDYESTHSLTFTAEAYDAAGNATSHDFTLAVKDVFEPMSSSLGHEALI' A
#
# COMPACT_ATOMS: atom_id res chain seq x y z
N MET A 1 16.68 1.94 9.88
CA MET A 1 15.45 2.56 9.33
C MET A 1 14.23 1.82 9.88
N ARG A 2 13.13 2.54 10.10
CA ARG A 2 11.82 1.99 10.49
C ARG A 2 10.68 2.76 9.80
N LEU A 3 9.48 2.20 9.80
CA LEU A 3 8.25 2.92 9.47
C LEU A 3 7.63 3.42 10.78
N THR A 4 7.38 4.72 10.88
CA THR A 4 6.68 5.34 12.02
C THR A 4 5.20 5.55 11.73
N ASP A 5 4.84 5.63 10.45
CA ASP A 5 3.50 5.45 9.91
C ASP A 5 3.61 4.46 8.74
N ASN A 6 2.74 3.45 8.72
CA ASN A 6 2.73 2.39 7.72
C ASN A 6 1.41 2.30 6.94
N ALA A 7 0.63 3.38 6.92
CA ALA A 7 -0.67 3.47 6.25
C ALA A 7 -1.62 2.37 6.73
N ASP A 8 -1.97 2.36 8.00
CA ASP A 8 -2.84 1.34 8.63
C ASP A 8 -2.39 -0.10 8.39
N GLY A 9 -1.07 -0.31 8.31
CA GLY A 9 -0.47 -1.61 8.10
C GLY A 9 -0.45 -2.09 6.66
N ILE A 10 -0.75 -1.24 5.66
CA ILE A 10 -0.62 -1.58 4.23
C ILE A 10 0.85 -1.81 3.86
N PHE A 11 1.79 -1.06 4.45
CA PHE A 11 3.20 -1.18 4.15
C PHE A 11 3.98 -2.01 5.17
N LYS A 12 5.02 -2.68 4.68
CA LYS A 12 6.07 -3.32 5.50
C LYS A 12 7.46 -2.94 4.96
N LEU A 13 8.41 -2.91 5.87
CA LEU A 13 9.83 -2.75 5.55
C LEU A 13 10.52 -4.12 5.56
N VAL A 14 11.14 -4.49 4.43
CA VAL A 14 11.96 -5.71 4.30
C VAL A 14 13.37 -5.29 3.90
N GLY A 15 14.30 -5.33 4.87
CA GLY A 15 15.63 -4.74 4.70
C GLY A 15 15.52 -3.23 4.50
N ASN A 16 15.85 -2.76 3.30
CA ASN A 16 15.73 -1.37 2.87
C ASN A 16 14.60 -1.15 1.84
N LYS A 17 13.71 -2.12 1.64
CA LYS A 17 12.64 -2.05 0.64
C LYS A 17 11.28 -1.87 1.30
N ILE A 18 10.51 -0.90 0.80
CA ILE A 18 9.09 -0.78 1.11
C ILE A 18 8.31 -1.77 0.25
N GLN A 19 7.47 -2.57 0.88
CA GLN A 19 6.60 -3.55 0.21
C GLN A 19 5.17 -3.37 0.69
N THR A 20 4.20 -3.57 -0.20
CA THR A 20 2.81 -3.70 0.19
C THR A 20 2.56 -5.07 0.83
N LYS A 21 1.64 -5.14 1.77
CA LYS A 21 1.19 -6.39 2.41
C LYS A 21 0.01 -7.03 1.69
N ALA A 22 -0.74 -6.26 0.93
CA ALA A 22 -1.89 -6.69 0.14
C ALA A 22 -1.90 -5.97 -1.22
N ALA A 23 -2.78 -6.42 -2.11
CA ALA A 23 -3.10 -5.67 -3.32
C ALA A 23 -3.71 -4.31 -2.95
N ILE A 24 -3.40 -3.29 -3.75
CA ILE A 24 -4.02 -1.97 -3.65
C ILE A 24 -5.02 -1.87 -4.79
N ASP A 25 -6.26 -1.57 -4.43
CA ASP A 25 -7.35 -1.34 -5.36
C ASP A 25 -7.47 0.18 -5.60
N TYR A 26 -7.37 0.59 -6.87
CA TYR A 26 -7.39 2.01 -7.22
C TYR A 26 -8.75 2.62 -6.90
N GLU A 27 -9.83 1.91 -7.22
CA GLU A 27 -11.23 2.31 -7.00
C GLU A 27 -11.54 2.55 -5.52
N SER A 28 -10.77 1.93 -4.62
CA SER A 28 -10.84 2.15 -3.18
C SER A 28 -9.94 3.29 -2.68
N THR A 29 -8.73 3.44 -3.24
CA THR A 29 -7.81 4.52 -2.84
C THR A 29 -6.85 4.94 -3.95
N HIS A 30 -6.76 6.25 -4.20
CA HIS A 30 -5.91 6.79 -5.27
C HIS A 30 -4.50 7.16 -4.80
N SER A 31 -4.29 7.32 -3.49
CA SER A 31 -2.98 7.64 -2.93
C SER A 31 -2.83 7.11 -1.52
N LEU A 32 -1.59 6.81 -1.16
CA LEU A 32 -1.21 6.36 0.17
C LEU A 32 -0.04 7.21 0.65
N THR A 33 -0.01 7.48 1.96
CA THR A 33 1.11 8.17 2.60
C THR A 33 1.74 7.27 3.64
N PHE A 34 3.06 7.34 3.79
CA PHE A 34 3.75 6.68 4.89
C PHE A 34 4.96 7.51 5.33
N THR A 35 5.35 7.35 6.60
CA THR A 35 6.51 8.04 7.17
C THR A 35 7.61 7.02 7.45
N ALA A 36 8.78 7.25 6.87
CA ALA A 36 9.99 6.46 7.16
C ALA A 36 10.98 7.29 7.98
N GLU A 37 11.58 6.65 8.98
CA GLU A 37 12.61 7.24 9.82
C GLU A 37 13.93 6.49 9.62
N ALA A 38 14.96 7.22 9.18
CA ALA A 38 16.34 6.76 9.20
C ALA A 38 17.00 7.18 10.52
N TYR A 39 17.85 6.31 11.08
CA TYR A 39 18.58 6.59 12.31
C TYR A 39 20.00 6.02 12.22
N ASP A 40 20.94 6.67 12.90
CA ASP A 40 22.33 6.21 13.02
C ASP A 40 22.58 5.45 14.34
N ALA A 41 23.81 4.97 14.54
CA ALA A 41 24.19 4.24 15.76
C ALA A 41 24.27 5.13 17.02
N ALA A 42 24.36 6.44 16.85
CA ALA A 42 24.34 7.42 17.94
C ALA A 42 22.91 7.83 18.34
N GLY A 43 21.90 7.38 17.59
CA GLY A 43 20.49 7.66 17.85
C GLY A 43 19.98 8.93 17.19
N ASN A 44 20.78 9.60 16.35
CA ASN A 44 20.26 10.71 15.54
C ASN A 44 19.27 10.14 14.51
N ALA A 45 18.14 10.80 14.35
CA ALA A 45 17.08 10.34 13.47
C ALA A 45 16.60 11.45 12.51
N THR A 46 16.12 11.07 11.34
CA THR A 46 15.45 11.95 10.38
C THR A 46 14.27 11.22 9.79
N SER A 47 13.12 11.86 9.81
CA SER A 47 11.86 11.34 9.26
C SER A 47 11.52 12.04 7.95
N HIS A 48 10.88 11.30 7.06
CA HIS A 48 10.36 11.83 5.82
C HIS A 48 9.02 11.19 5.47
N ASP A 49 8.09 12.03 5.02
CA ASP A 49 6.79 11.61 4.53
C ASP A 49 6.88 11.33 3.04
N PHE A 50 6.34 10.20 2.63
CA PHE A 50 6.27 9.78 1.23
C PHE A 50 4.82 9.69 0.81
N THR A 51 4.52 10.20 -0.39
CA THR A 51 3.22 10.01 -1.04
C THR A 51 3.39 9.07 -2.22
N LEU A 52 2.65 7.97 -2.21
CA LEU A 52 2.58 7.00 -3.29
C LEU A 52 1.26 7.18 -4.04
N ALA A 53 1.33 7.62 -5.29
CA ALA A 53 0.17 7.61 -6.18
C ALA A 53 -0.12 6.17 -6.64
N VAL A 54 -1.38 5.76 -6.56
CA VAL A 54 -1.86 4.49 -7.09
C VAL A 54 -2.21 4.69 -8.55
N LYS A 55 -1.68 3.84 -9.42
CA LYS A 55 -1.95 3.91 -10.85
C LYS A 55 -3.17 3.06 -11.18
N ASP A 56 -4.16 3.69 -11.79
CA ASP A 56 -5.33 3.04 -12.36
C ASP A 56 -4.94 2.00 -13.44
N VAL A 57 -5.61 0.86 -13.40
CA VAL A 57 -5.56 -0.19 -14.41
C VAL A 57 -7.00 -0.61 -14.70
N PHE A 58 -7.38 -0.66 -15.98
CA PHE A 58 -8.71 -1.16 -16.36
C PHE A 58 -8.89 -2.63 -15.95
N GLU A 59 -9.83 -2.87 -15.04
CA GLU A 59 -10.25 -4.21 -14.64
C GLU A 59 -11.60 -4.55 -15.28
N PRO A 60 -11.71 -5.64 -16.08
CA PRO A 60 -13.00 -6.04 -16.61
C PRO A 60 -13.91 -6.47 -15.46
N MET A 61 -15.19 -6.07 -15.50
CA MET A 61 -16.18 -6.59 -14.55
C MET A 61 -16.19 -8.12 -14.61
N SER A 62 -15.83 -8.77 -13.50
CA SER A 62 -16.04 -10.19 -13.34
C SER A 62 -17.54 -10.42 -13.15
N SER A 63 -18.28 -10.48 -14.27
CA SER A 63 -19.65 -10.97 -14.27
C SER A 63 -19.63 -12.45 -13.94
N SER A 64 -19.88 -12.79 -12.67
CA SER A 64 -20.37 -14.13 -12.35
C SER A 64 -21.81 -14.20 -12.84
N LEU A 65 -22.00 -14.60 -14.11
CA LEU A 65 -23.30 -15.02 -14.60
C LEU A 65 -23.63 -16.34 -13.89
N GLY A 66 -24.16 -16.25 -12.67
CA GLY A 66 -24.88 -17.33 -12.03
C GLY A 66 -26.15 -17.56 -12.82
N HIS A 67 -26.08 -18.39 -13.85
CA HIS A 67 -27.26 -18.90 -14.52
C HIS A 67 -28.00 -19.82 -13.54
N GLU A 68 -28.98 -19.29 -12.80
CA GLU A 68 -30.12 -20.14 -12.44
C GLU A 68 -30.95 -20.27 -13.71
N ALA A 69 -30.68 -21.36 -14.43
CA ALA A 69 -31.55 -21.83 -15.49
C ALA A 69 -32.93 -22.09 -14.88
N LEU A 70 -33.92 -21.36 -15.37
CA LEU A 70 -35.33 -21.70 -15.52
C LEU A 70 -35.82 -22.93 -14.73
N ILE A 71 -36.62 -22.72 -13.67
CA ILE A 71 -37.80 -23.53 -13.36
C ILE A 71 -38.93 -22.60 -12.95
#